data_AF-A0A955BSF9-F1
#
_entry.id   AF-A0A955BSF9-F1
#
_cell.length_a   1.000
_cell.length_b   1.000
_cell.length_c   1.000
_cell.angle_alpha   90.00
_cell.angle_beta   90.00
_cell.angle_gamma   90.00
#
_symmetry.space_group_name_H-M   'P 1'
#
loop_
_entity.id
_entity.type
_entity.pdbx_description
1 polymer ?
#
loop_
_entity_poly.entity_id
_entity_poly.type
_entity_poly.pdbx_seq_one_letter_code
_entity_poly.pdbx_strand_id
1 'polypeptide(L)'
;MPTPIPPPPPRDPPAAPPQSDPAAAARRFRFSVRTALLVTTVLAIGCGVAKLIPYGITLLLTGATWIAGASWLATGVLFGRGDRQAFCVGGSIVVLSMWSQAGGQLLEGVRTLLRPLGLFGLGDSFTPWLELLIVAAAVVGNGLLCVRARRWHQSTNQ
;
A
#
# COMPACT_ATOMS: atom_id res chain seq x y z
N MET A 1 3.48 71.49 5.84
CA MET A 1 4.71 70.78 5.44
C MET A 1 4.61 69.37 6.00
N PRO A 2 4.61 68.31 5.18
CA PRO A 2 4.51 66.95 5.69
C PRO A 2 5.84 66.50 6.32
N THR A 3 5.76 65.93 7.51
CA THR A 3 6.89 65.38 8.27
C THR A 3 7.47 64.14 7.59
N PRO A 4 8.80 63.97 7.51
CA PRO A 4 9.41 62.77 6.94
C PRO A 4 9.10 61.54 7.79
N ILE A 5 8.66 60.46 7.15
CA ILE A 5 8.44 59.16 7.78
C ILE A 5 9.82 58.54 8.09
N PRO A 6 10.10 58.11 9.34
CA PRO A 6 11.36 57.47 9.65
C PRO A 6 11.50 56.11 8.94
N PRO A 7 12.72 55.72 8.53
CA PRO A 7 12.93 54.45 7.84
C PRO A 7 12.58 53.25 8.75
N PRO A 8 12.07 52.15 8.17
CA PRO A 8 11.75 50.94 8.93
C PRO A 8 13.02 50.32 9.54
N PRO A 9 12.90 49.65 10.70
CA PRO A 9 14.04 49.00 11.35
C PRO A 9 14.65 47.90 10.46
N PRO A 10 15.96 47.62 10.61
CA PRO A 10 16.62 46.53 9.90
C PRO A 10 15.91 45.20 10.19
N ARG A 11 15.53 44.48 9.13
CA ARG A 11 15.03 43.10 9.28
C ARG A 11 16.22 42.21 9.61
N ASP A 12 16.16 41.53 10.75
CA ASP A 12 17.09 40.45 11.05
C ASP A 12 17.06 39.42 9.92
N PRO A 13 18.22 38.85 9.53
CA PRO A 13 18.24 37.77 8.55
C PRO A 13 17.36 36.62 9.06
N PRO A 14 16.59 35.97 8.18
CA PRO A 14 15.77 34.83 8.58
C PRO A 14 16.66 33.78 9.22
N ALA A 15 16.31 33.39 10.45
CA ALA A 15 16.98 32.31 11.16
C ALA A 15 17.08 31.11 10.23
N ALA A 16 18.30 30.55 10.09
CA ALA A 16 18.54 29.39 9.27
C ALA A 16 17.52 28.28 9.63
N PRO A 17 16.96 27.56 8.64
CA PRO A 17 16.05 26.47 8.93
C PRO A 17 16.75 25.49 9.89
N PRO A 18 16.03 24.93 10.88
CA PRO A 18 16.61 23.95 11.78
C PRO A 18 17.25 22.84 10.94
N GLN A 19 18.55 22.66 11.10
CA GLN A 19 19.28 21.55 10.48
C GLN A 19 18.58 20.26 10.91
N SER A 20 17.84 19.66 9.98
CA SER A 20 17.27 18.34 10.17
C SER A 20 18.43 17.36 10.24
N ASP A 21 18.81 16.96 11.46
CA ASP A 21 19.81 15.93 11.69
C ASP A 21 19.48 14.69 10.85
N PRO A 22 20.26 14.34 9.80
CA PRO A 22 20.02 13.12 9.02
C PRO A 22 20.16 11.87 9.88
N ALA A 23 20.84 11.99 11.03
CA ALA A 23 20.99 10.93 12.03
C ALA A 23 19.69 10.61 12.79
N ALA A 24 18.76 11.56 12.92
CA ALA A 24 17.47 11.33 13.59
C ALA A 24 16.51 10.51 12.72
N ALA A 25 16.54 10.71 11.40
CA ALA A 25 15.78 9.90 10.44
C ALA A 25 16.36 8.48 10.30
N ALA A 26 17.68 8.33 10.33
CA ALA A 26 18.37 7.04 10.22
C ALA A 26 18.16 6.12 11.43
N ARG A 27 17.86 6.65 12.62
CA ARG A 27 17.67 5.86 13.85
C ARG A 27 16.40 5.01 13.90
N ARG A 28 15.44 5.20 12.97
CA ARG A 28 14.16 4.47 12.98
C ARG A 28 14.17 3.12 12.23
N PHE A 29 15.23 2.80 11.50
CA PHE A 29 15.39 1.50 10.84
C PHE A 29 16.57 0.73 11.43
N ARG A 30 16.43 0.28 12.69
CA ARG A 30 17.35 -0.71 13.26
C ARG A 30 17.06 -2.07 12.64
N PHE A 31 17.75 -2.37 11.53
CA PHE A 31 17.74 -3.67 10.89
C PHE A 31 18.42 -4.69 11.82
N SER A 32 17.62 -5.33 12.69
CA SER A 32 18.13 -6.37 13.57
C SER A 32 18.21 -7.68 12.80
N VAL A 33 19.41 -8.28 12.75
CA VAL A 33 19.64 -9.59 12.12
C VAL A 33 18.66 -10.63 12.67
N ARG A 34 18.32 -10.54 13.96
CA ARG A 34 17.32 -11.40 14.60
C ARG A 34 15.93 -11.23 14.03
N THR A 35 15.54 -9.99 13.67
CA THR A 35 14.27 -9.70 13.00
C THR A 35 14.29 -10.19 11.56
N ALA A 36 15.39 -10.00 10.84
CA ALA A 36 15.56 -10.52 9.48
C ALA A 36 15.46 -12.06 9.47
N LEU A 37 16.12 -12.73 10.41
CA LEU A 37 16.10 -14.19 10.54
C LEU A 37 14.71 -14.71 10.91
N LEU A 38 13.98 -14.02 11.79
CA LEU A 38 12.59 -14.35 12.10
C LEU A 38 11.69 -14.21 10.87
N VAL A 39 11.82 -13.10 10.13
CA VAL A 39 11.02 -12.86 8.92
C VAL A 39 11.31 -13.92 7.86
N THR A 40 12.58 -14.24 7.59
CA THR A 40 12.94 -15.28 6.61
C THR A 40 12.51 -16.67 7.04
N THR A 41 12.58 -16.98 8.34
CA THR A 41 12.12 -18.28 8.88
C THR A 41 10.60 -18.40 8.77
N VAL A 42 9.85 -17.36 9.13
CA VAL A 42 8.38 -17.33 8.96
C VAL A 42 8.01 -17.43 7.49
N LEU A 43 8.73 -16.74 6.60
CA LEU A 43 8.51 -16.83 5.16
C LEU A 43 8.80 -18.24 4.63
N ALA A 44 9.87 -18.89 5.08
CA ALA A 44 10.21 -20.25 4.69
C ALA A 44 9.16 -21.26 5.18
N ILE A 45 8.70 -21.14 6.42
CA ILE A 45 7.60 -21.94 6.97
C ILE A 45 6.32 -21.68 6.18
N GLY A 46 6.00 -20.41 5.91
CA GLY A 46 4.85 -20.00 5.09
C GLY A 46 4.90 -20.60 3.68
N CYS A 47 6.06 -20.60 3.02
CA CYS A 47 6.28 -21.25 1.73
C CYS A 47 6.14 -22.77 1.81
N GLY A 48 6.59 -23.40 2.91
CA GLY A 48 6.39 -24.82 3.16
C GLY A 48 4.92 -25.18 3.34
N VAL A 49 4.18 -24.39 4.12
CA VAL A 49 2.74 -24.54 4.35
C VAL A 49 1.94 -24.25 3.07
N ALA A 50 2.38 -23.29 2.25
CA ALA A 50 1.74 -22.97 0.97
C ALA A 50 1.72 -24.16 -0.01
N LYS A 51 2.60 -25.16 0.15
CA LYS A 51 2.54 -26.41 -0.63
C LYS A 51 1.35 -27.30 -0.26
N LEU A 52 0.78 -27.15 0.92
CA LEU A 52 -0.44 -27.85 1.37
C LEU A 52 -1.72 -27.10 0.96
N ILE A 53 -1.58 -25.85 0.51
CA ILE A 53 -2.69 -24.98 0.16
C ILE A 53 -3.06 -25.22 -1.32
N PRO A 54 -4.36 -25.37 -1.65
CA PRO A 54 -4.83 -25.44 -3.04
C PRO A 54 -4.26 -24.31 -3.90
N TYR A 55 -3.81 -24.65 -5.10
CA TYR A 55 -3.11 -23.73 -6.02
C TYR A 55 -3.84 -22.38 -6.22
N GLY A 56 -5.17 -22.39 -6.35
CA GLY A 56 -5.97 -21.17 -6.48
C GLY A 56 -5.91 -20.25 -5.25
N ILE A 57 -5.81 -20.82 -4.04
CA ILE A 57 -5.66 -20.05 -2.81
C ILE A 57 -4.24 -19.47 -2.72
N THR A 58 -3.22 -20.22 -3.13
CA THR A 58 -1.84 -19.73 -3.17
C THR A 58 -1.70 -18.52 -4.12
N LEU A 59 -2.27 -18.61 -5.33
CA LEU A 59 -2.30 -17.49 -6.27
C LEU A 59 -3.02 -16.25 -5.71
N LEU A 60 -4.15 -16.45 -5.05
CA LEU A 60 -4.93 -15.39 -4.43
C LEU A 60 -4.13 -14.71 -3.31
N LEU A 61 -3.49 -15.50 -2.44
CA LEU A 61 -2.64 -15.00 -1.37
C LEU A 61 -1.44 -14.23 -1.91
N THR A 62 -0.74 -14.75 -2.93
CA THR A 62 0.42 -14.06 -3.52
C THR A 62 0.02 -12.71 -4.12
N GLY A 63 -1.06 -12.67 -4.91
CA GLY A 63 -1.56 -11.42 -5.49
C GLY A 63 -2.05 -10.43 -4.43
N ALA A 64 -2.77 -10.90 -3.39
CA ALA A 64 -3.23 -10.07 -2.29
C ALA A 64 -2.06 -9.50 -1.48
N THR A 65 -1.04 -10.32 -1.20
CA THR A 65 0.15 -9.89 -0.44
C THR A 65 0.97 -8.87 -1.23
N TRP A 66 1.10 -9.05 -2.55
CA TRP A 66 1.74 -8.08 -3.42
C TRP A 66 1.03 -6.73 -3.39
N ILE A 67 -0.28 -6.72 -3.59
CA ILE A 67 -1.11 -5.51 -3.59
C ILE A 67 -1.04 -4.82 -2.22
N ALA A 68 -1.24 -5.56 -1.13
CA ALA A 68 -1.20 -5.02 0.22
C ALA A 68 0.19 -4.47 0.58
N GLY A 69 1.26 -5.18 0.22
CA GLY A 69 2.64 -4.78 0.45
C GLY A 69 3.02 -3.52 -0.32
N ALA A 70 2.71 -3.46 -1.62
CA ALA A 70 2.95 -2.28 -2.45
C ALA A 70 2.17 -1.07 -1.94
N SER A 71 0.93 -1.29 -1.52
CA SER A 71 0.05 -0.26 -0.98
C SER A 71 0.52 0.25 0.38
N TRP A 72 1.00 -0.65 1.25
CA TRP A 72 1.59 -0.28 2.52
C TRP A 72 2.88 0.52 2.35
N LEU A 73 3.79 0.07 1.47
CA LEU A 73 5.02 0.80 1.14
C LEU A 73 4.72 2.18 0.57
N ALA A 74 3.78 2.26 -0.38
CA ALA A 74 3.35 3.54 -0.91
C ALA A 74 2.80 4.43 0.21
N THR A 75 1.91 3.89 1.06
CA THR A 75 1.29 4.63 2.19
C THR A 75 2.33 5.13 3.19
N GLY A 76 3.33 4.32 3.54
CA GLY A 76 4.37 4.67 4.51
C GLY A 76 5.46 5.61 3.98
N VAL A 77 5.81 5.51 2.69
CA VAL A 77 6.89 6.32 2.08
C VAL A 77 6.37 7.67 1.57
N LEU A 78 5.14 7.73 1.05
CA LEU A 78 4.69 8.88 0.24
C LEU A 78 3.63 9.76 0.91
N PHE A 79 2.99 9.38 2.02
CA PHE A 79 1.75 10.05 2.45
C PHE A 79 1.84 10.88 3.73
N GLY A 80 1.77 12.20 3.54
CA GLY A 80 1.53 13.19 4.59
C GLY A 80 0.11 13.80 4.63
N ARG A 81 -0.73 13.70 3.59
CA ARG A 81 -2.00 14.50 3.56
C ARG A 81 -3.18 13.79 2.85
N GLY A 82 -4.22 13.44 3.61
CA GLY A 82 -5.59 13.17 3.15
C GLY A 82 -6.02 11.68 3.03
N ASP A 83 -7.15 11.32 3.63
CA ASP A 83 -7.75 9.96 3.53
C ASP A 83 -8.20 9.64 2.09
N ARG A 84 -8.69 10.63 1.35
CA ARG A 84 -9.05 10.47 -0.07
C ARG A 84 -7.84 10.12 -0.94
N GLN A 85 -6.69 10.73 -0.68
CA GLN A 85 -5.49 10.48 -1.49
C GLN A 85 -4.94 9.07 -1.23
N ALA A 86 -4.94 8.63 0.03
CA ALA A 86 -4.58 7.26 0.39
C ALA A 86 -5.52 6.21 -0.25
N PHE A 87 -6.82 6.48 -0.28
CA PHE A 87 -7.79 5.62 -0.96
C PHE A 87 -7.54 5.56 -2.48
N CYS A 88 -7.39 6.71 -3.15
CA CYS A 88 -7.15 6.76 -4.60
C CYS A 88 -5.86 6.07 -5.01
N VAL A 89 -4.81 6.16 -4.20
CA VAL A 89 -3.54 5.49 -4.46
C VAL A 89 -3.64 3.99 -4.20
N GLY A 90 -4.30 3.57 -3.12
CA GLY A 90 -4.61 2.15 -2.93
C GLY A 90 -5.38 1.57 -4.11
N GLY A 91 -6.35 2.32 -4.63
CA GLY A 91 -7.11 1.94 -5.82
C GLY A 91 -6.26 1.88 -7.10
N SER A 92 -5.42 2.87 -7.35
CA SER A 92 -4.56 2.87 -8.54
C SER A 92 -3.52 1.75 -8.50
N ILE A 93 -3.00 1.40 -7.33
CA ILE A 93 -2.09 0.26 -7.16
C ILE A 93 -2.77 -1.05 -7.53
N VAL A 94 -4.04 -1.26 -7.12
CA VAL A 94 -4.80 -2.44 -7.53
C VAL A 94 -4.94 -2.48 -9.05
N VAL A 95 -5.42 -1.40 -9.67
CA VAL A 95 -5.64 -1.35 -11.12
C VAL A 95 -4.34 -1.56 -11.89
N LEU A 96 -3.25 -0.91 -11.50
CA LEU A 96 -1.94 -1.09 -12.12
C LEU A 96 -1.39 -2.50 -11.90
N SER A 97 -1.63 -3.09 -10.72
CA SER A 97 -1.18 -4.44 -10.41
C SER A 97 -1.93 -5.49 -11.22
N MET A 98 -3.17 -5.26 -11.64
CA MET A 98 -3.92 -6.22 -12.49
C MET A 98 -3.23 -6.47 -13.83
N TRP A 99 -2.47 -5.50 -14.34
CA TRP A 99 -1.67 -5.64 -15.57
C TRP A 99 -0.27 -6.20 -15.30
N SER A 100 0.10 -6.39 -14.03
CA SER A 100 1.34 -7.03 -13.64
C SER A 100 1.15 -8.53 -13.47
N GLN A 101 2.18 -9.32 -13.77
CA GLN A 101 2.17 -10.77 -13.58
C GLN A 101 1.86 -11.17 -12.13
N ALA A 102 2.25 -10.37 -11.13
CA ALA A 102 1.98 -10.65 -9.72
C ALA A 102 0.54 -10.32 -9.30
N GLY A 103 -0.04 -9.21 -9.76
CA GLY A 103 -1.42 -8.86 -9.42
C GLY A 103 -2.47 -9.63 -10.23
N GLY A 104 -2.13 -10.08 -11.44
CA GLY A 104 -2.97 -11.00 -12.23
C GLY A 104 -3.22 -12.35 -11.54
N GLN A 105 -2.30 -12.79 -10.66
CA GLN A 105 -2.47 -14.00 -9.85
C GLN A 105 -3.68 -13.91 -8.90
N LEU A 106 -4.08 -12.71 -8.48
CA LEU A 106 -5.29 -12.57 -7.65
C LEU A 106 -6.53 -12.98 -8.44
N LEU A 107 -6.71 -12.45 -9.65
CA LEU A 107 -7.82 -12.81 -10.54
C LEU A 107 -7.76 -14.29 -10.94
N GLU A 108 -6.57 -14.81 -11.22
CA GLU A 108 -6.39 -16.22 -11.59
C GLU A 108 -6.69 -17.18 -10.43
N GLY A 109 -6.29 -16.81 -9.22
CA GLY A 109 -6.65 -17.53 -7.99
C GLY A 109 -8.16 -17.55 -7.78
N VAL A 110 -8.81 -16.38 -7.91
CA VAL A 110 -10.26 -16.24 -7.80
C VAL A 110 -11.00 -17.05 -8.87
N ARG A 111 -10.55 -17.01 -10.13
CA ARG A 111 -11.08 -17.86 -11.21
C ARG A 111 -10.93 -19.34 -10.89
N THR A 112 -9.77 -19.77 -10.40
CA THR A 112 -9.50 -21.17 -10.04
C THR A 112 -10.41 -21.66 -8.92
N LEU A 113 -10.67 -20.81 -7.91
CA LEU A 113 -11.55 -21.11 -6.77
C LEU A 113 -13.03 -21.15 -7.14
N LEU A 114 -13.47 -20.28 -8.05
CA LEU A 114 -14.87 -20.17 -8.48
C LEU A 114 -15.22 -21.05 -9.69
N ARG A 115 -14.21 -21.62 -10.37
CA ARG A 115 -14.41 -22.60 -11.45
C ARG A 115 -15.31 -23.78 -11.06
N PRO A 116 -15.14 -24.45 -9.90
CA PRO A 116 -16.05 -25.53 -9.50
C PRO A 116 -17.49 -25.06 -9.21
N LEU A 117 -17.70 -23.76 -8.97
CA LEU A 117 -19.02 -23.17 -8.75
C LEU A 117 -19.75 -22.82 -10.06
N GLY A 118 -19.13 -23.04 -11.23
CA GLY A 118 -19.73 -22.77 -12.53
C GLY A 118 -19.91 -21.28 -12.87
N LEU A 119 -19.49 -20.37 -11.98
CA LEU A 119 -19.70 -18.91 -12.11
C LEU A 119 -19.00 -18.29 -13.32
N PHE A 120 -17.87 -18.86 -13.73
CA PHE A 120 -17.13 -18.44 -14.93
C PHE A 120 -17.50 -19.24 -16.20
N GLY A 121 -18.47 -20.16 -16.09
CA GLY A 121 -19.01 -20.94 -17.21
C GLY A 121 -20.38 -20.45 -17.70
N LEU A 122 -20.92 -19.38 -17.12
CA LEU A 122 -22.25 -18.82 -17.42
C LEU A 122 -22.33 -18.06 -18.76
N GLY A 123 -21.26 -18.05 -19.56
CA GLY A 123 -21.20 -17.46 -20.90
C GLY A 123 -20.26 -16.25 -20.98
N ASP A 124 -19.69 -16.03 -22.17
CA ASP A 124 -18.66 -15.01 -22.46
C ASP A 124 -19.09 -13.57 -22.11
N SER A 125 -20.40 -13.33 -22.00
CA SER A 125 -20.95 -12.02 -21.64
C SER A 125 -20.94 -11.73 -20.14
N PHE A 126 -20.98 -12.74 -19.26
CA PHE A 126 -21.10 -12.53 -17.81
C PHE A 126 -19.74 -12.49 -17.10
N THR A 127 -18.79 -13.29 -17.59
CA THR A 127 -17.40 -13.34 -17.13
C THR A 127 -16.73 -11.97 -16.97
N PRO A 128 -16.77 -11.03 -17.94
CA PRO A 128 -16.13 -9.73 -17.78
C PRO A 128 -16.78 -8.88 -16.69
N TRP A 129 -18.11 -8.94 -16.51
CA TRP A 129 -18.79 -8.21 -15.43
C TRP A 129 -18.43 -8.73 -14.05
N LEU A 130 -18.31 -10.05 -13.91
CA LEU A 130 -17.88 -10.68 -12.67
C LEU A 130 -16.44 -10.28 -12.32
N GLU A 131 -15.54 -10.26 -13.29
CA GLU A 131 -14.16 -9.81 -13.11
C GLU A 131 -14.08 -8.35 -12.71
N LEU A 132 -14.88 -7.50 -13.36
CA LEU A 132 -14.95 -6.07 -13.04
C LEU A 132 -15.45 -5.85 -11.60
N LEU A 133 -16.42 -6.65 -11.15
CA LEU A 133 -16.91 -6.63 -9.77
C LEU A 133 -15.84 -7.06 -8.78
N ILE A 134 -15.08 -8.11 -9.08
CA ILE A 134 -13.95 -8.57 -8.25
C ILE A 134 -12.87 -7.49 -8.16
N VAL A 135 -12.51 -6.86 -9.28
CA VAL A 135 -11.53 -5.77 -9.30
C VAL A 135 -12.05 -4.55 -8.53
N ALA A 136 -13.32 -4.18 -8.70
CA ALA A 136 -13.93 -3.09 -7.95
C ALA A 136 -13.93 -3.37 -6.44
N ALA A 137 -14.27 -4.58 -6.02
CA ALA A 137 -14.20 -5.00 -4.62
C ALA A 137 -12.76 -4.95 -4.08
N ALA A 138 -11.78 -5.40 -4.87
CA ALA A 138 -10.36 -5.33 -4.50
C ALA A 138 -9.87 -3.87 -4.37
N VAL A 139 -10.28 -2.98 -5.28
CA VAL A 139 -9.99 -1.53 -5.22
C VAL A 139 -10.56 -0.92 -3.94
N VAL A 140 -11.84 -1.18 -3.63
CA VAL A 140 -12.49 -0.65 -2.43
C VAL A 140 -11.83 -1.20 -1.17
N GLY A 141 -11.60 -2.51 -1.10
CA GLY A 141 -10.96 -3.17 0.04
C GLY A 141 -9.54 -2.63 0.28
N ASN A 142 -8.73 -2.53 -0.76
CA ASN A 142 -7.37 -2.04 -0.65
C ASN A 142 -7.30 -0.53 -0.33
N GLY A 143 -8.20 0.28 -0.92
CA GLY A 143 -8.32 1.69 -0.57
C GLY A 143 -8.67 1.91 0.91
N LEU A 144 -9.57 1.09 1.47
CA LEU A 144 -9.89 1.12 2.91
C LEU A 144 -8.71 0.67 3.78
N LEU A 145 -7.94 -0.33 3.34
CA LEU A 145 -6.71 -0.75 4.02
C LEU A 145 -5.67 0.38 4.06
N CYS A 146 -5.46 1.11 2.96
CA CYS A 146 -4.58 2.28 2.92
C CYS A 146 -5.02 3.39 3.88
N VAL A 147 -6.32 3.67 3.96
CA VAL A 147 -6.86 4.65 4.92
C VAL A 147 -6.58 4.21 6.36
N ARG A 148 -6.81 2.93 6.68
CA ARG A 148 -6.49 2.38 8.02
C ARG A 148 -5.00 2.42 8.32
N ALA A 149 -4.15 2.01 7.37
CA ALA A 149 -2.70 2.04 7.49
C ALA A 149 -2.20 3.46 7.79
N ARG A 150 -2.70 4.45 7.06
CA ARG A 150 -2.40 5.87 7.30
C ARG A 150 -2.78 6.29 8.72
N ARG A 151 -3.99 5.99 9.18
CA ARG A 151 -4.44 6.35 10.55
C ARG A 151 -3.54 5.74 11.61
N TRP A 152 -3.11 4.49 11.42
CA TRP A 152 -2.17 3.81 12.31
C TRP A 152 -0.77 4.46 12.29
N HIS A 153 -0.27 4.85 11.12
CA HIS A 153 1.00 5.58 11.02
C HIS A 153 0.94 6.97 11.66
N GLN A 154 -0.21 7.65 11.62
CA GLN A 154 -0.40 8.93 12.30
C GLN A 154 -0.46 8.77 13.82
N SER A 155 -1.19 7.77 14.34
CA SER A 155 -1.28 7.52 15.79
C SER A 155 0.05 7.08 16.41
N THR A 156 0.94 6.45 15.64
CA THR A 156 2.23 5.94 16.15
C THR A 156 3.33 7.01 16.13
N ASN A 157 3.12 8.13 15.41
CA ASN A 157 4.09 9.23 15.28
C ASN A 157 3.72 10.47 16.11
N GLN A 158 2.62 10.43 16.86
CA GLN A 158 2.27 11.41 17.91
C GLN A 158 2.74 10.89 19.27
#